data_AF-W3WY86-F1
#
_entry.id   AF-W3WY86-F1
#
_cell.length_a   1.000
_cell.length_b   1.000
_cell.length_c   1.000
_cell.angle_alpha   90.00
_cell.angle_beta   90.00
_cell.angle_gamma   90.00
#
_symmetry.space_group_name_H-M   'P 1'
#
loop_
_entity.id
_entity.type
_entity.pdbx_description
1 polymer ?
#
loop_
_entity_poly.entity_id
_entity_poly.type
_entity_poly.pdbx_seq_one_letter_code
_entity_poly.pdbx_strand_id
1 'polypeptide(L)'
;MRLNIASFLVMYAAAVHAVQGKAQKTFAVLRFNNAPGSFSSAGRMDPIVFPGSDSSHTHGIMGGSNFDLTVTGDQLLHSNCTNAKIKNDKSNYWVSTLWFRKGGKFKKVPLYYMNVYYFFEATDDEIKAFPPGFKMVSGNASTRLPPATGSIQLDPSKGTIQPVQWTCPTKNAVDHYPAGSDGSHAGIQDPSNRQSGAGFPVVNCDADNSPLRQDIHFPSCYDPSVGTEDYANNMVFPTPISPGSDKVNCPKGYIHVPHLFYEVYYDTAQFDSQWIRDGHHQPFVLSNGDNTGFSSHGDFISGWDEQTLQAIIDTCDVGDRSNGPDGNDMEDCPNIPGGLNKDDKCPIKAQYPDPGDEWVDALPGNNPISGWMPDQ
;
A
#
# COMPACT_ATOMS: atom_id res chain seq x y z
N MET A 1 65.31 -27.40 33.47
CA MET A 1 63.85 -27.34 33.26
C MET A 1 63.46 -25.88 33.14
N ARG A 2 63.37 -25.35 31.91
CA ARG A 2 62.93 -23.97 31.63
C ARG A 2 61.61 -24.07 30.87
N LEU A 3 60.50 -23.68 31.50
CA LEU A 3 59.20 -23.57 30.84
C LEU A 3 59.11 -22.19 30.17
N ASN A 4 58.99 -22.17 28.84
CA ASN A 4 58.54 -21.01 28.09
C ASN A 4 57.01 -20.99 28.12
N ILE A 5 56.42 -19.97 28.74
CA ILE A 5 54.99 -19.68 28.64
C ILE A 5 54.82 -18.66 27.51
N ALA A 6 54.30 -19.10 26.37
CA ALA A 6 53.87 -18.20 25.31
C ALA A 6 52.43 -17.74 25.61
N SER A 7 52.26 -16.46 25.93
CA SER A 7 50.95 -15.81 26.03
C SER A 7 50.36 -15.63 24.63
N PHE A 8 49.27 -16.35 24.33
CA PHE A 8 48.45 -16.06 23.17
C PHE A 8 47.51 -14.89 23.48
N LEU A 9 47.78 -13.73 22.87
CA LEU A 9 46.81 -12.64 22.77
C LEU A 9 45.76 -13.03 21.72
N VAL A 10 44.55 -13.33 22.19
CA VAL A 10 43.36 -13.45 21.32
C VAL A 10 42.88 -12.03 21.03
N MET A 11 43.18 -11.51 19.84
CA MET A 11 42.52 -10.29 19.35
C MET A 11 41.11 -10.64 18.91
N TYR A 12 40.11 -10.17 19.66
CA TYR A 12 38.74 -10.08 19.17
C TYR A 12 38.70 -8.99 18.09
N ALA A 13 38.76 -9.39 16.82
CA ALA A 13 38.36 -8.50 15.73
C ALA A 13 36.85 -8.36 15.79
N ALA A 14 36.35 -7.21 16.27
CA ALA A 14 34.97 -6.82 16.04
C ALA A 14 34.81 -6.67 14.52
N ALA A 15 34.05 -7.57 13.89
CA ALA A 15 33.64 -7.40 12.51
C ALA A 15 32.74 -6.17 12.45
N VAL A 16 33.33 -5.05 12.03
CA VAL A 16 32.56 -3.88 11.57
C VAL A 16 31.79 -4.38 10.35
N HIS A 17 30.51 -4.68 10.52
CA HIS A 17 29.62 -4.92 9.40
C HIS A 17 29.58 -3.59 8.66
N ALA A 18 30.28 -3.50 7.53
CA ALA A 18 30.15 -2.36 6.65
C ALA A 18 28.67 -2.26 6.27
N VAL A 19 28.09 -1.08 6.46
CA VAL A 19 26.73 -0.75 5.98
C VAL A 19 26.69 -1.14 4.50
N GLN A 20 25.97 -2.22 4.17
CA GLN A 20 25.86 -2.68 2.79
C GLN A 20 24.77 -1.89 2.10
N GLY A 21 25.14 -0.74 1.54
CA GLY A 21 24.30 -0.03 0.58
C GLY A 21 23.96 -0.91 -0.63
N LYS A 22 22.80 -0.71 -1.23
CA LYS A 22 22.37 -1.38 -2.47
C LYS A 22 22.70 -0.54 -3.70
N ALA A 23 23.43 -1.13 -4.65
CA ALA A 23 23.80 -0.45 -5.89
C ALA A 23 22.64 -0.28 -6.87
N GLN A 24 21.67 -1.20 -6.84
CA GLN A 24 20.50 -1.23 -7.71
C GLN A 24 19.25 -1.53 -6.89
N LYS A 25 18.12 -0.99 -7.35
CA LYS A 25 16.81 -1.27 -6.77
C LYS A 25 16.42 -2.72 -7.10
N THR A 26 16.02 -3.47 -6.08
CA THR A 26 15.37 -4.78 -6.25
C THR A 26 13.98 -4.73 -5.64
N PHE A 27 13.14 -5.73 -5.92
CA PHE A 27 11.81 -5.79 -5.34
C PHE A 27 11.28 -7.23 -5.26
N ALA A 28 10.27 -7.41 -4.43
CA ALA A 28 9.48 -8.63 -4.34
C ALA A 28 8.01 -8.27 -4.14
N VAL A 29 7.11 -9.05 -4.74
CA VAL A 29 5.67 -8.82 -4.65
C VAL A 29 5.05 -9.79 -3.64
N LEU A 30 4.52 -9.25 -2.55
CA LEU A 30 3.71 -10.01 -1.62
C LEU A 30 2.31 -10.21 -2.21
N ARG A 31 1.93 -11.49 -2.35
CA ARG A 31 0.58 -11.94 -2.73
C ARG A 31 -0.19 -12.44 -1.52
N PHE A 32 -1.50 -12.59 -1.69
CA PHE A 32 -2.40 -13.08 -0.65
C PHE A 32 -3.26 -14.25 -1.14
N ASN A 33 -3.49 -15.24 -0.28
CA ASN A 33 -4.34 -16.40 -0.52
C ASN A 33 -5.82 -16.08 -0.20
N ASN A 34 -6.45 -15.17 -0.94
CA ASN A 34 -7.86 -14.83 -0.70
C ASN A 34 -8.84 -15.72 -1.46
N ALA A 35 -10.07 -15.81 -0.94
CA ALA A 35 -11.21 -16.10 -1.80
C ALA A 35 -11.25 -15.05 -2.93
N PRO A 36 -11.48 -15.46 -4.20
CA PRO A 36 -11.49 -14.54 -5.32
C PRO A 36 -12.37 -13.31 -5.04
N GLY A 37 -11.79 -12.13 -5.26
CA GLY A 37 -12.49 -10.84 -5.18
C GLY A 37 -12.87 -10.33 -3.79
N SER A 38 -12.24 -10.84 -2.72
CA SER A 38 -12.57 -10.44 -1.34
C SER A 38 -11.34 -9.99 -0.55
N PHE A 39 -11.52 -9.00 0.32
CA PHE A 39 -10.63 -8.76 1.46
C PHE A 39 -10.84 -9.84 2.54
N SER A 40 -9.90 -9.98 3.48
CA SER A 40 -10.08 -10.87 4.65
C SER A 40 -11.17 -10.36 5.60
N SER A 41 -11.39 -9.05 5.62
CA SER A 41 -12.47 -8.40 6.34
C SER A 41 -12.72 -7.00 5.76
N ALA A 42 -13.87 -6.43 6.07
CA ALA A 42 -14.14 -5.04 5.76
C ALA A 42 -15.08 -4.42 6.79
N GLY A 43 -14.79 -3.18 7.19
CA GLY A 43 -15.57 -2.49 8.20
C GLY A 43 -14.93 -1.20 8.68
N ARG A 44 -15.58 -0.52 9.62
CA ARG A 44 -15.10 0.73 10.25
C ARG A 44 -14.08 0.42 11.34
N MET A 45 -12.90 -0.02 10.94
CA MET A 45 -11.84 -0.44 11.85
C MET A 45 -10.50 0.13 11.38
N ASP A 46 -9.90 0.95 12.22
CA ASP A 46 -8.60 1.59 11.95
C ASP A 46 -7.85 1.79 13.29
N PRO A 47 -7.01 0.82 13.70
CA PRO A 47 -6.26 0.90 14.95
C PRO A 47 -5.08 1.89 14.93
N ILE A 48 -4.86 2.59 13.81
CA ILE A 48 -3.85 3.66 13.70
C ILE A 48 -4.50 5.00 14.02
N VAL A 49 -5.54 5.38 13.27
CA VAL A 49 -6.15 6.71 13.35
C VAL A 49 -7.28 6.77 14.38
N PHE A 50 -7.99 5.66 14.60
CA PHE A 50 -9.16 5.57 15.51
C PHE A 50 -9.01 4.45 16.56
N PRO A 51 -7.89 4.37 17.31
CA PRO A 51 -7.62 3.27 18.22
C PRO A 51 -8.73 3.13 19.28
N GLY A 52 -9.29 1.92 19.37
CA GLY A 52 -10.34 1.54 20.33
C GLY A 52 -11.77 1.96 19.96
N SER A 53 -12.00 2.53 18.77
CA SER A 53 -13.31 3.03 18.33
C SER A 53 -13.60 2.71 16.86
N ASP A 54 -14.83 2.94 16.39
CA ASP A 54 -15.14 2.83 14.98
C ASP A 54 -14.44 3.93 14.17
N SER A 55 -13.84 3.53 13.06
CA SER A 55 -13.29 4.49 12.10
C SER A 55 -14.41 5.33 11.46
N SER A 56 -14.06 6.55 11.06
CA SER A 56 -14.98 7.46 10.34
C SER A 56 -15.56 6.84 9.06
N HIS A 57 -14.82 5.93 8.40
CA HIS A 57 -15.22 5.26 7.16
C HIS A 57 -14.73 3.81 7.15
N THR A 58 -15.05 3.06 6.10
CA THR A 58 -14.74 1.63 6.06
C THR A 58 -13.52 1.31 5.24
N HIS A 59 -12.77 0.34 5.73
CA HIS A 59 -11.55 -0.17 5.11
C HIS A 59 -11.72 -1.64 4.72
N GLY A 60 -11.05 -2.05 3.65
CA GLY A 60 -10.84 -3.45 3.30
C GLY A 60 -9.50 -3.91 3.85
N ILE A 61 -9.49 -4.97 4.67
CA ILE A 61 -8.34 -5.40 5.46
C ILE A 61 -7.80 -6.75 4.97
N MET A 62 -6.48 -6.82 4.87
CA MET A 62 -5.68 -8.00 4.57
C MET A 62 -4.75 -8.30 5.75
N GLY A 63 -4.30 -9.55 5.88
CA GLY A 63 -3.20 -9.93 6.75
C GLY A 63 -3.55 -10.88 7.90
N GLY A 64 -2.89 -10.67 9.03
CA GLY A 64 -3.02 -11.48 10.25
C GLY A 64 -4.37 -11.36 10.96
N SER A 65 -4.81 -12.44 11.62
CA SER A 65 -6.10 -12.54 12.31
C SER A 65 -6.25 -11.69 13.58
N ASN A 66 -5.15 -11.19 14.16
CA ASN A 66 -5.21 -10.40 15.41
C ASN A 66 -5.48 -8.91 15.17
N PHE A 67 -5.82 -8.51 13.95
CA PHE A 67 -6.35 -7.18 13.67
C PHE A 67 -7.65 -6.94 14.45
N ASP A 68 -7.71 -5.83 15.18
CA ASP A 68 -8.89 -5.39 15.93
C ASP A 68 -8.87 -3.86 16.05
N LEU A 69 -9.83 -3.26 16.76
CA LEU A 69 -9.89 -1.80 16.98
C LEU A 69 -8.65 -1.24 17.69
N THR A 70 -7.90 -2.10 18.38
CA THR A 70 -6.63 -1.75 19.00
C THR A 70 -5.60 -2.81 18.65
N VAL A 71 -4.43 -2.37 18.21
CA VAL A 71 -3.25 -3.20 17.98
C VAL A 71 -2.05 -2.50 18.61
N THR A 72 -1.37 -3.21 19.51
CA THR A 72 -0.21 -2.70 20.27
C THR A 72 0.97 -3.66 20.21
N GLY A 73 2.19 -3.13 20.13
CA GLY A 73 3.41 -3.93 20.18
C GLY A 73 3.43 -5.09 19.17
N ASP A 74 3.78 -6.29 19.63
CA ASP A 74 3.93 -7.50 18.82
C ASP A 74 2.64 -8.32 18.66
N GLN A 75 1.48 -7.78 19.03
CA GLN A 75 0.18 -8.48 19.00
C GLN A 75 -0.10 -9.22 17.68
N LEU A 76 0.31 -8.65 16.55
CA LEU A 76 0.10 -9.25 15.24
C LEU A 76 0.93 -10.52 15.02
N LEU A 77 2.15 -10.62 15.57
CA LEU A 77 2.98 -11.83 15.49
C LEU A 77 2.29 -13.06 16.09
N HIS A 78 1.35 -12.84 17.02
CA HIS A 78 0.55 -13.87 17.66
C HIS A 78 -0.74 -14.22 16.90
N SER A 79 -0.90 -13.77 15.65
CA SER A 79 -2.06 -14.11 14.83
C SER A 79 -2.14 -15.62 14.57
N ASN A 80 -3.32 -16.20 14.80
CA ASN A 80 -3.59 -17.62 14.55
C ASN A 80 -3.44 -17.99 13.06
N CYS A 81 -3.74 -17.05 12.16
CA CYS A 81 -3.56 -17.20 10.72
C CYS A 81 -3.12 -15.88 10.07
N THR A 82 -2.76 -15.95 8.79
CA THR A 82 -2.60 -14.80 7.89
C THR A 82 -3.11 -15.22 6.52
N ASN A 83 -3.61 -14.28 5.71
CA ASN A 83 -3.87 -14.54 4.29
C ASN A 83 -2.65 -14.19 3.40
N ALA A 84 -1.57 -13.61 3.93
CA ALA A 84 -0.34 -13.37 3.18
C ALA A 84 0.30 -14.70 2.74
N LYS A 85 0.91 -14.74 1.54
CA LYS A 85 1.59 -15.94 1.03
C LYS A 85 2.86 -16.32 1.80
N ILE A 86 3.45 -15.39 2.55
CA ILE A 86 4.60 -15.66 3.41
C ILE A 86 4.10 -16.00 4.80
N LYS A 87 4.42 -17.20 5.31
CA LYS A 87 3.85 -17.72 6.57
C LYS A 87 4.12 -16.80 7.76
N ASN A 88 5.30 -16.21 7.78
CA ASN A 88 5.82 -15.37 8.84
C ASN A 88 5.45 -13.87 8.67
N ASP A 89 4.66 -13.53 7.65
CA ASP A 89 4.03 -12.22 7.57
C ASP A 89 2.65 -12.23 8.22
N LYS A 90 2.55 -11.68 9.43
CA LYS A 90 1.30 -11.45 10.14
C LYS A 90 0.88 -9.97 10.11
N SER A 91 1.53 -9.15 9.29
CA SER A 91 1.20 -7.73 9.14
C SER A 91 -0.23 -7.53 8.67
N ASN A 92 -0.76 -6.33 8.89
CA ASN A 92 -2.04 -5.92 8.32
C ASN A 92 -1.85 -4.78 7.33
N TYR A 93 -2.57 -4.90 6.22
CA TYR A 93 -2.56 -3.97 5.10
C TYR A 93 -4.02 -3.60 4.79
N TRP A 94 -4.34 -2.31 4.76
CA TRP A 94 -5.71 -1.92 4.43
C TRP A 94 -5.78 -0.61 3.69
N VAL A 95 -6.89 -0.45 2.97
CA VAL A 95 -7.24 0.74 2.18
C VAL A 95 -8.72 1.02 2.35
N SER A 96 -9.14 2.26 2.10
CA SER A 96 -10.58 2.61 2.07
C SER A 96 -11.34 1.76 1.07
N THR A 97 -12.56 1.33 1.40
CA THR A 97 -13.40 0.59 0.44
C THR A 97 -13.94 1.51 -0.66
N LEU A 98 -14.14 0.95 -1.85
CA LEU A 98 -14.67 1.64 -3.01
C LEU A 98 -16.16 1.30 -3.20
N TRP A 99 -16.95 2.29 -3.60
CA TRP A 99 -18.39 2.19 -3.77
C TRP A 99 -18.81 2.70 -5.15
N PHE A 100 -19.76 2.03 -5.78
CA PHE A 100 -20.40 2.46 -7.01
C PHE A 100 -21.71 3.17 -6.68
N ARG A 101 -21.91 4.37 -7.21
CA ARG A 101 -23.06 5.24 -6.97
C ARG A 101 -23.99 5.25 -8.18
N LYS A 102 -25.29 5.00 -7.95
CA LYS A 102 -26.34 5.09 -8.99
C LYS A 102 -27.68 5.44 -8.38
N GLY A 103 -28.37 6.43 -8.97
CA GLY A 103 -29.70 6.83 -8.52
C GLY A 103 -29.77 7.20 -7.03
N GLY A 104 -28.70 7.82 -6.50
CA GLY A 104 -28.59 8.19 -5.08
C GLY A 104 -28.25 7.04 -4.12
N LYS A 105 -28.19 5.79 -4.59
CA LYS A 105 -27.80 4.62 -3.79
C LYS A 105 -26.35 4.23 -4.06
N PHE A 106 -25.80 3.40 -3.18
CA PHE A 106 -24.43 2.92 -3.23
C PHE A 106 -24.39 1.40 -3.20
N LYS A 107 -23.47 0.80 -3.94
CA LYS A 107 -23.13 -0.62 -3.86
C LYS A 107 -21.63 -0.77 -3.72
N LYS A 108 -21.18 -1.61 -2.79
CA LYS A 108 -19.76 -1.86 -2.60
C LYS A 108 -19.16 -2.44 -3.88
N VAL A 109 -18.00 -1.92 -4.28
CA VAL A 109 -17.19 -2.49 -5.36
C VAL A 109 -16.30 -3.56 -4.74
N PRO A 110 -16.45 -4.84 -5.12
CA PRO A 110 -15.59 -5.91 -4.65
C PRO A 110 -14.12 -5.65 -5.02
N LEU A 111 -13.23 -6.22 -4.21
CA LEU A 111 -11.83 -6.33 -4.60
C LEU A 111 -11.77 -7.20 -5.86
N TYR A 112 -10.79 -6.99 -6.73
CA TYR A 112 -10.41 -7.96 -7.75
C TYR A 112 -9.20 -8.76 -7.23
N TYR A 113 -8.10 -8.06 -6.94
CA TYR A 113 -6.99 -8.54 -6.12
C TYR A 113 -6.16 -7.36 -5.57
N MET A 114 -5.30 -7.63 -4.59
CA MET A 114 -4.36 -6.67 -4.05
C MET A 114 -2.96 -7.29 -4.02
N ASN A 115 -1.97 -6.51 -4.41
CA ASN A 115 -0.55 -6.84 -4.27
C ASN A 115 0.13 -5.79 -3.40
N VAL A 116 1.14 -6.22 -2.64
CA VAL A 116 2.02 -5.29 -1.92
C VAL A 116 3.44 -5.50 -2.40
N TYR A 117 3.97 -4.51 -3.09
CA TYR A 117 5.36 -4.50 -3.53
C TYR A 117 6.22 -4.04 -2.37
N TYR A 118 7.29 -4.79 -2.11
CA TYR A 118 8.37 -4.41 -1.24
C TYR A 118 9.54 -3.99 -2.12
N PHE A 119 9.74 -2.69 -2.25
CA PHE A 119 10.89 -2.12 -2.94
C PHE A 119 12.07 -1.99 -2.00
N PHE A 120 13.22 -2.49 -2.46
CA PHE A 120 14.52 -2.33 -1.81
C PHE A 120 15.33 -1.35 -2.66
N GLU A 121 15.22 -0.06 -2.34
CA GLU A 121 15.77 1.01 -3.17
C GLU A 121 17.29 0.89 -3.37
N ALA A 122 17.79 1.43 -4.49
CA ALA A 122 19.21 1.71 -4.58
C ALA A 122 19.53 2.78 -3.53
N THR A 123 20.48 2.51 -2.63
CA THR A 123 20.78 3.37 -1.48
C THR A 123 22.21 3.15 -0.98
N ASP A 124 22.77 4.13 -0.26
CA ASP A 124 23.99 3.93 0.54
C ASP A 124 23.68 3.48 1.99
N ASP A 125 22.41 3.49 2.39
CA ASP A 125 21.95 3.04 3.70
C ASP A 125 21.82 1.51 3.75
N GLU A 126 21.78 0.96 4.97
CA GLU A 126 21.33 -0.41 5.19
C GLU A 126 19.80 -0.41 5.31
N ILE A 127 19.12 -1.20 4.47
CA ILE A 127 17.67 -1.41 4.57
C ILE A 127 17.39 -2.46 5.64
N LYS A 128 16.55 -2.13 6.62
CA LYS A 128 16.20 -2.99 7.75
C LYS A 128 14.74 -3.41 7.72
N ALA A 129 14.47 -4.61 8.23
CA ALA A 129 13.11 -5.07 8.48
C ALA A 129 12.33 -4.07 9.35
N PHE A 130 11.01 -3.99 9.13
CA PHE A 130 10.13 -3.22 9.99
C PHE A 130 10.10 -3.82 11.40
N PRO A 131 10.22 -3.02 12.47
CA PRO A 131 10.02 -3.53 13.81
C PRO A 131 8.57 -3.98 14.02
N PRO A 132 8.29 -4.95 14.91
CA PRO A 132 6.93 -5.38 15.22
C PRO A 132 6.08 -4.22 15.75
N GLY A 133 4.82 -4.15 15.29
CA GLY A 133 3.88 -3.10 15.68
C GLY A 133 4.13 -1.75 15.05
N PHE A 134 5.12 -1.62 14.16
CA PHE A 134 5.38 -0.41 13.39
C PHE A 134 4.14 0.02 12.60
N LYS A 135 3.68 1.27 12.83
CA LYS A 135 2.48 1.85 12.22
C LYS A 135 2.86 2.91 11.20
N MET A 136 2.19 2.88 10.05
CA MET A 136 2.40 3.82 8.98
C MET A 136 1.11 4.05 8.20
N VAL A 137 0.91 5.30 7.76
CA VAL A 137 -0.17 5.71 6.85
C VAL A 137 0.46 6.44 5.67
N SER A 138 -0.06 6.23 4.46
CA SER A 138 0.31 7.02 3.29
C SER A 138 -0.93 7.47 2.52
N GLY A 139 -0.86 8.66 1.94
CA GLY A 139 -2.04 9.39 1.46
C GLY A 139 -2.72 10.14 2.60
N ASN A 140 -3.89 10.72 2.32
CA ASN A 140 -4.62 11.50 3.33
C ASN A 140 -6.13 11.44 3.07
N ALA A 141 -6.86 10.83 4.01
CA ALA A 141 -8.31 10.65 3.96
C ALA A 141 -9.11 11.96 3.95
N SER A 142 -8.51 13.09 4.31
CA SER A 142 -9.15 14.42 4.28
C SER A 142 -8.88 15.22 3.01
N THR A 143 -7.99 14.75 2.12
CA THR A 143 -7.70 15.47 0.88
C THR A 143 -8.95 15.54 0.00
N ARG A 144 -9.30 16.75 -0.43
CA ARG A 144 -10.38 17.03 -1.40
C ARG A 144 -9.96 17.98 -2.50
N LEU A 145 -8.77 18.57 -2.37
CA LEU A 145 -8.20 19.47 -3.34
C LEU A 145 -7.31 18.69 -4.30
N PRO A 146 -7.29 19.08 -5.57
CA PRO A 146 -6.43 18.42 -6.54
C PRO A 146 -4.95 18.68 -6.24
N PRO A 147 -4.08 17.70 -6.53
CA PRO A 147 -2.64 17.91 -6.49
C PRO A 147 -2.15 18.77 -7.65
N ALA A 148 -0.88 19.16 -7.60
CA ALA A 148 -0.26 19.96 -8.67
C ALA A 148 -0.12 19.20 -10.00
N THR A 149 -0.14 17.87 -9.99
CA THR A 149 0.05 17.01 -11.16
C THR A 149 -0.69 15.69 -10.97
N GLY A 150 -1.08 15.04 -12.08
CA GLY A 150 -1.64 13.69 -12.07
C GLY A 150 -0.63 12.57 -11.82
N SER A 151 0.68 12.88 -11.85
CA SER A 151 1.75 11.90 -11.65
C SER A 151 2.06 11.67 -10.17
N ILE A 152 2.50 10.45 -9.85
CA ILE A 152 3.19 10.15 -8.60
C ILE A 152 4.40 11.07 -8.43
N GLN A 153 4.58 11.59 -7.21
CA GLN A 153 5.69 12.47 -6.83
C GLN A 153 6.15 12.05 -5.43
N LEU A 154 7.27 11.32 -5.35
CA LEU A 154 7.80 10.75 -4.10
C LEU A 154 9.09 11.42 -3.62
N ASP A 155 9.59 12.42 -4.35
CA ASP A 155 10.86 13.09 -4.08
C ASP A 155 10.59 14.44 -3.39
N PRO A 156 10.81 14.56 -2.06
CA PRO A 156 10.51 15.78 -1.33
C PRO A 156 11.23 17.03 -1.87
N SER A 157 12.34 16.85 -2.60
CA SER A 157 13.10 17.97 -3.19
C SER A 157 12.41 18.62 -4.40
N LYS A 158 11.40 17.96 -4.98
CA LYS A 158 10.66 18.45 -6.16
C LYS A 158 9.27 19.03 -5.83
N GLY A 159 8.91 19.10 -4.55
CA GLY A 159 7.67 19.74 -4.11
C GLY A 159 6.85 18.87 -3.15
N THR A 160 5.54 19.11 -3.14
CA THR A 160 4.61 18.35 -2.31
C THR A 160 4.51 16.91 -2.79
N ILE A 161 4.69 15.98 -1.84
CA ILE A 161 4.54 14.55 -2.08
C ILE A 161 3.10 14.23 -2.53
N GLN A 162 3.01 13.48 -3.60
CA GLN A 162 1.79 12.91 -4.17
C GLN A 162 2.00 11.39 -4.23
N PRO A 163 1.66 10.65 -3.16
CA PRO A 163 1.98 9.22 -3.06
C PRO A 163 0.89 8.32 -3.65
N VAL A 164 -0.21 8.91 -4.11
CA VAL A 164 -1.39 8.19 -4.59
C VAL A 164 -1.74 8.53 -6.03
N GLN A 165 -2.14 7.52 -6.78
CA GLN A 165 -2.55 7.61 -8.17
C GLN A 165 -3.65 6.58 -8.47
N TRP A 166 -4.43 6.84 -9.51
CA TRP A 166 -5.37 5.88 -10.07
C TRP A 166 -4.92 5.51 -11.47
N THR A 167 -4.91 4.21 -11.77
CA THR A 167 -4.61 3.65 -13.09
C THR A 167 -5.84 2.94 -13.61
N CYS A 168 -6.18 3.20 -14.86
CA CYS A 168 -7.38 2.71 -15.51
C CYS A 168 -7.02 2.18 -16.90
N PRO A 169 -6.54 0.94 -17.01
CA PRO A 169 -6.16 0.41 -18.30
C PRO A 169 -7.39 0.14 -19.18
N THR A 170 -7.28 0.46 -20.47
CA THR A 170 -8.35 0.29 -21.46
C THR A 170 -7.88 -0.49 -22.69
N LYS A 171 -8.80 -1.23 -23.31
CA LYS A 171 -8.52 -1.99 -24.56
C LYS A 171 -8.16 -1.09 -25.73
N ASN A 172 -8.78 0.08 -25.77
CA ASN A 172 -8.60 1.06 -26.83
C ASN A 172 -7.97 2.34 -26.27
N ALA A 173 -7.23 3.06 -27.10
CA ALA A 173 -6.74 4.38 -26.74
C ALA A 173 -7.92 5.35 -26.60
N VAL A 174 -8.19 5.79 -25.37
CA VAL A 174 -9.24 6.76 -25.02
C VAL A 174 -8.67 7.84 -24.11
N ASP A 175 -9.36 8.97 -24.04
CA ASP A 175 -9.03 10.04 -23.09
C ASP A 175 -9.65 9.70 -21.73
N HIS A 176 -8.81 9.32 -20.77
CA HIS A 176 -9.23 8.88 -19.43
C HIS A 176 -9.65 10.05 -18.55
N TYR A 177 -9.17 11.24 -18.88
CA TYR A 177 -9.42 12.50 -18.21
C TYR A 177 -9.67 13.57 -19.28
N PRO A 178 -10.52 14.58 -19.00
CA PRO A 178 -10.70 15.70 -19.91
C PRO A 178 -9.38 16.40 -20.22
N ALA A 179 -9.18 16.78 -21.49
CA ALA A 179 -7.96 17.48 -21.90
C ALA A 179 -7.77 18.78 -21.11
N GLY A 180 -6.60 18.95 -20.49
CA GLY A 180 -6.29 20.13 -19.69
C GLY A 180 -7.02 20.21 -18.35
N SER A 181 -7.61 19.12 -17.87
CA SER A 181 -8.22 19.06 -16.53
C SER A 181 -7.22 19.48 -15.44
N ASP A 182 -7.65 20.38 -14.57
CA ASP A 182 -6.91 20.89 -13.41
C ASP A 182 -7.36 20.25 -12.09
N GLY A 183 -8.21 19.22 -12.15
CA GLY A 183 -8.70 18.54 -10.96
C GLY A 183 -10.00 19.12 -10.37
N SER A 184 -10.47 20.27 -10.86
CA SER A 184 -11.65 20.96 -10.29
C SER A 184 -12.98 20.30 -10.62
N HIS A 185 -13.09 19.63 -11.78
CA HIS A 185 -14.33 19.00 -12.26
C HIS A 185 -14.15 17.53 -12.69
N ALA A 186 -12.92 17.07 -12.83
CA ALA A 186 -12.53 15.69 -13.14
C ALA A 186 -11.08 15.47 -12.71
N GLY A 187 -10.58 14.22 -12.73
CA GLY A 187 -9.20 13.93 -12.35
C GLY A 187 -8.16 14.61 -13.26
N ILE A 188 -6.89 14.58 -12.85
CA ILE A 188 -5.75 15.13 -13.59
C ILE A 188 -4.97 13.97 -14.21
N GLN A 189 -4.77 14.01 -15.53
CA GLN A 189 -3.96 12.99 -16.21
C GLN A 189 -2.49 13.06 -15.81
N ASP A 190 -1.85 11.91 -15.63
CA ASP A 190 -0.40 11.82 -15.55
C ASP A 190 0.22 12.21 -16.92
N PRO A 191 1.12 13.21 -16.98
CA PRO A 191 1.72 13.66 -18.22
C PRO A 191 2.58 12.60 -18.93
N SER A 192 3.04 11.59 -18.19
CA SER A 192 3.89 10.49 -18.68
C SER A 192 3.11 9.19 -18.94
N ASN A 193 1.90 9.05 -18.40
CA ASN A 193 1.08 7.85 -18.56
C ASN A 193 -0.40 8.20 -18.74
N ARG A 194 -0.90 8.12 -19.99
CA ARG A 194 -2.28 8.49 -20.33
C ARG A 194 -3.37 7.67 -19.64
N GLN A 195 -3.05 6.48 -19.14
CA GLN A 195 -3.99 5.59 -18.43
C GLN A 195 -4.00 5.86 -16.92
N SER A 196 -3.14 6.75 -16.41
CA SER A 196 -3.04 7.04 -14.98
C SER A 196 -3.23 8.51 -14.68
N GLY A 197 -3.56 8.83 -13.45
CA GLY A 197 -3.81 10.21 -13.02
C GLY A 197 -4.15 10.33 -11.55
N ALA A 198 -4.25 11.57 -11.09
CA ALA A 198 -4.78 11.87 -9.76
C ALA A 198 -6.29 12.02 -9.83
N GLY A 199 -6.98 11.41 -8.87
CA GLY A 199 -8.43 11.34 -8.85
C GLY A 199 -8.99 10.35 -9.88
N PHE A 200 -10.30 10.12 -9.83
CA PHE A 200 -10.95 9.10 -10.65
C PHE A 200 -11.00 9.48 -12.14
N PRO A 201 -10.81 8.50 -13.05
CA PRO A 201 -10.98 8.67 -14.49
C PRO A 201 -12.47 8.73 -14.87
N VAL A 202 -12.77 9.26 -16.05
CA VAL A 202 -14.15 9.39 -16.59
C VAL A 202 -14.49 8.33 -17.64
N VAL A 203 -13.71 7.24 -17.69
CA VAL A 203 -13.87 6.13 -18.65
C VAL A 203 -13.87 4.79 -17.95
N ASN A 204 -14.54 3.80 -18.54
CA ASN A 204 -14.50 2.45 -18.02
C ASN A 204 -13.14 1.78 -18.28
N CYS A 205 -12.50 1.28 -17.21
CA CYS A 205 -11.25 0.54 -17.25
C CYS A 205 -11.54 -0.89 -17.70
N ASP A 206 -11.50 -1.11 -19.02
CA ASP A 206 -12.02 -2.32 -19.68
C ASP A 206 -10.93 -3.26 -20.23
N ALA A 207 -9.65 -3.00 -19.90
CA ALA A 207 -8.57 -3.93 -20.22
C ALA A 207 -8.75 -5.30 -19.55
N ASP A 208 -8.28 -6.34 -20.22
CA ASP A 208 -8.43 -7.71 -19.73
C ASP A 208 -7.65 -7.89 -18.41
N ASN A 209 -8.34 -8.37 -17.36
CA ASN A 209 -7.81 -8.60 -16.01
C ASN A 209 -7.15 -7.38 -15.34
N SER A 210 -7.41 -6.16 -15.84
CA SER A 210 -6.83 -4.91 -15.34
C SER A 210 -7.93 -3.84 -15.21
N PRO A 211 -8.84 -4.00 -14.23
CA PRO A 211 -9.88 -3.00 -13.96
C PRO A 211 -9.27 -1.76 -13.27
N LEU A 212 -10.11 -0.89 -12.70
CA LEU A 212 -9.64 0.28 -11.97
C LEU A 212 -8.67 -0.12 -10.85
N ARG A 213 -7.50 0.52 -10.84
CA ARG A 213 -6.40 0.27 -9.93
C ARG A 213 -6.08 1.50 -9.09
N GLN A 214 -5.95 1.30 -7.79
CA GLN A 214 -5.47 2.27 -6.82
C GLN A 214 -4.01 1.99 -6.51
N ASP A 215 -3.18 3.02 -6.65
CA ASP A 215 -1.74 2.98 -6.44
C ASP A 215 -1.41 3.84 -5.20
N ILE A 216 -0.77 3.24 -4.19
CA ILE A 216 -0.38 3.96 -2.95
C ILE A 216 1.06 3.60 -2.59
N HIS A 217 1.94 4.60 -2.64
CA HIS A 217 3.34 4.49 -2.22
C HIS A 217 3.52 4.94 -0.80
N PHE A 218 4.32 4.22 -0.01
CA PHE A 218 4.60 4.57 1.37
C PHE A 218 6.01 5.15 1.52
N PRO A 219 6.23 6.07 2.48
CA PRO A 219 7.58 6.50 2.85
C PRO A 219 8.44 5.32 3.33
N SER A 220 9.76 5.46 3.26
CA SER A 220 10.71 4.36 3.55
C SER A 220 11.86 4.76 4.48
N CYS A 221 11.76 5.91 5.13
CA CYS A 221 12.70 6.35 6.16
C CYS A 221 11.98 6.53 7.49
N TYR A 222 12.29 5.65 8.44
CA TYR A 222 11.73 5.63 9.79
C TYR A 222 12.57 6.44 10.78
N ASP A 223 11.95 7.37 11.51
CA ASP A 223 12.54 8.09 12.64
C ASP A 223 12.36 7.28 13.94
N PRO A 224 13.41 6.60 14.43
CA PRO A 224 13.31 5.84 15.67
C PRO A 224 13.15 6.72 16.92
N SER A 225 13.36 8.04 16.84
CA SER A 225 13.30 8.93 18.00
C SER A 225 11.88 9.23 18.49
N VAL A 226 10.88 9.11 17.61
CA VAL A 226 9.45 9.30 17.94
C VAL A 226 8.72 7.98 18.19
N GLY A 227 9.34 6.85 17.83
CA GLY A 227 8.82 5.51 18.08
C GLY A 227 7.89 4.96 17.00
N THR A 228 7.52 3.69 17.15
CA THR A 228 6.82 2.90 16.13
C THR A 228 5.34 3.22 15.97
N GLU A 229 4.74 3.91 16.94
CA GLU A 229 3.30 4.20 16.95
C GLU A 229 2.94 5.61 16.46
N ASP A 230 3.91 6.55 16.41
CA ASP A 230 3.68 7.93 15.94
C ASP A 230 3.64 8.00 14.41
N TYR A 231 2.64 7.34 13.81
CA TYR A 231 2.48 7.20 12.36
C TYR A 231 2.47 8.53 11.58
N ALA A 232 2.15 9.64 12.27
CA ALA A 232 2.05 10.96 11.66
C ALA A 232 3.41 11.63 11.47
N ASN A 233 4.41 11.28 12.29
CA ASN A 233 5.72 11.93 12.30
C ASN A 233 6.90 10.94 12.12
N ASN A 234 6.65 9.63 12.25
CA ASN A 234 7.70 8.63 12.25
C ASN A 234 8.27 8.31 10.86
N MET A 235 7.65 8.77 9.77
CA MET A 235 8.05 8.40 8.41
C MET A 235 8.21 9.56 7.46
N VAL A 236 9.25 9.49 6.61
CA VAL A 236 9.46 10.41 5.49
C VAL A 236 9.91 9.65 4.24
N PHE A 237 9.64 10.22 3.06
CA PHE A 237 10.20 9.69 1.81
C PHE A 237 11.71 9.99 1.73
N PRO A 238 12.52 9.05 1.21
CA PRO A 238 13.95 9.28 1.01
C PRO A 238 14.19 10.31 -0.09
N THR A 239 15.38 10.91 -0.09
CA THR A 239 15.76 11.91 -1.11
C THR A 239 16.88 11.38 -2.00
N PRO A 240 16.89 11.72 -3.31
CA PRO A 240 18.00 11.39 -4.20
C PRO A 240 19.34 11.91 -3.66
N ILE A 241 20.40 11.10 -3.76
CA ILE A 241 21.74 11.49 -3.30
C ILE A 241 22.35 12.64 -4.12
N SER A 242 21.83 12.86 -5.33
CA SER A 242 22.13 13.99 -6.19
C SER A 242 20.99 14.19 -7.19
N PRO A 243 20.84 15.39 -7.80
CA PRO A 243 19.77 15.63 -8.77
C PRO A 243 19.78 14.62 -9.92
N GLY A 244 18.64 13.94 -10.12
CA GLY A 244 18.49 12.93 -11.18
C GLY A 244 19.04 11.53 -10.85
N SER A 245 19.51 11.31 -9.62
CA SER A 245 19.95 9.99 -9.15
C SER A 245 18.76 9.06 -8.86
N ASP A 246 18.83 7.82 -9.34
CA ASP A 246 17.91 6.74 -8.93
C ASP A 246 18.25 6.20 -7.53
N LYS A 247 19.45 6.49 -7.03
CA LYS A 247 19.86 6.18 -5.66
C LYS A 247 19.31 7.24 -4.69
N VAL A 248 18.67 6.78 -3.63
CA VAL A 248 18.02 7.61 -2.60
C VAL A 248 18.52 7.22 -1.20
N ASN A 249 18.68 8.20 -0.31
CA ASN A 249 19.08 7.98 1.08
C ASN A 249 18.10 8.64 2.04
N CYS A 250 18.06 8.09 3.25
CA CYS A 250 17.31 8.64 4.36
C CYS A 250 18.03 9.81 5.03
N PRO A 251 17.29 10.72 5.68
CA PRO A 251 17.91 11.75 6.50
C PRO A 251 18.75 11.13 7.63
N LYS A 252 19.79 11.83 8.07
CA LYS A 252 20.67 11.34 9.13
C LYS A 252 19.87 11.00 10.39
N GLY A 253 20.06 9.79 10.92
CA GLY A 253 19.39 9.30 12.14
C GLY A 253 18.15 8.45 11.86
N TYR A 254 17.65 8.48 10.63
CA TYR A 254 16.54 7.63 10.19
C TYR A 254 17.07 6.24 9.82
N ILE A 255 16.20 5.25 9.94
CA ILE A 255 16.41 3.87 9.51
C ILE A 255 15.73 3.70 8.16
N HIS A 256 16.48 3.26 7.14
CA HIS A 256 15.90 2.90 5.86
C HIS A 256 15.16 1.56 6.02
N VAL A 257 13.87 1.54 5.71
CA VAL A 257 13.00 0.35 5.74
C VAL A 257 12.45 0.08 4.33
N PRO A 258 11.82 -1.07 4.02
CA PRO A 258 11.27 -1.29 2.69
C PRO A 258 10.28 -0.20 2.27
N HIS A 259 10.33 0.21 1.00
CA HIS A 259 9.31 1.07 0.42
C HIS A 259 8.13 0.19 -0.02
N LEU A 260 6.99 0.33 0.67
CA LEU A 260 5.77 -0.37 0.31
C LEU A 260 5.05 0.34 -0.83
N PHE A 261 4.56 -0.43 -1.79
CA PHE A 261 3.62 0.04 -2.80
C PHE A 261 2.42 -0.89 -2.86
N TYR A 262 1.24 -0.34 -2.56
CA TYR A 262 -0.01 -1.08 -2.68
C TYR A 262 -0.54 -0.90 -4.10
N GLU A 263 -0.81 -2.03 -4.72
CA GLU A 263 -1.46 -2.12 -6.01
C GLU A 263 -2.81 -2.82 -5.80
N VAL A 264 -3.90 -2.05 -5.76
CA VAL A 264 -5.25 -2.56 -5.42
C VAL A 264 -6.16 -2.45 -6.62
N TYR A 265 -6.63 -3.59 -7.13
CA TYR A 265 -7.60 -3.64 -8.22
C TYR A 265 -9.00 -3.87 -7.68
N TYR A 266 -9.97 -3.16 -8.25
CA TYR A 266 -11.38 -3.28 -7.92
C TYR A 266 -12.16 -3.91 -9.07
N ASP A 267 -13.11 -4.80 -8.80
CA ASP A 267 -13.92 -5.45 -9.85
C ASP A 267 -14.99 -4.50 -10.40
N THR A 268 -14.55 -3.50 -11.17
CA THR A 268 -15.40 -2.46 -11.75
C THR A 268 -16.18 -2.96 -12.97
N ALA A 269 -15.74 -4.05 -13.61
CA ALA A 269 -16.33 -4.58 -14.83
C ALA A 269 -17.80 -5.00 -14.67
N GLN A 270 -18.20 -5.45 -13.47
CA GLN A 270 -19.59 -5.82 -13.18
C GLN A 270 -20.59 -4.64 -13.25
N PHE A 271 -20.09 -3.41 -13.17
CA PHE A 271 -20.90 -2.19 -13.21
C PHE A 271 -21.00 -1.58 -14.61
N ASP A 272 -20.38 -2.20 -15.60
CA ASP A 272 -20.23 -1.64 -16.93
C ASP A 272 -21.57 -1.29 -17.60
N SER A 273 -22.55 -2.18 -17.52
CA SER A 273 -23.90 -1.95 -18.07
C SER A 273 -24.73 -0.94 -17.26
N GLN A 274 -24.21 -0.47 -16.13
CA GLN A 274 -24.90 0.41 -15.21
C GLN A 274 -24.38 1.84 -15.22
N TRP A 275 -23.22 2.07 -15.84
CA TRP A 275 -22.54 3.37 -15.94
C TRP A 275 -22.92 4.11 -17.23
N ILE A 276 -23.27 5.38 -17.09
CA ILE A 276 -23.41 6.33 -18.20
C ILE A 276 -22.02 6.73 -18.71
N ARG A 277 -21.62 6.19 -19.87
CA ARG A 277 -20.32 6.45 -20.49
C ARG A 277 -20.34 7.70 -21.38
N ASP A 278 -20.40 8.88 -20.78
CA ASP A 278 -20.41 10.16 -21.51
C ASP A 278 -19.07 10.89 -21.53
N GLY A 279 -18.03 10.32 -20.91
CA GLY A 279 -16.70 10.91 -20.84
C GLY A 279 -16.59 12.11 -19.88
N HIS A 280 -17.62 12.33 -19.05
CA HIS A 280 -17.65 13.43 -18.08
C HIS A 280 -18.02 12.94 -16.68
N HIS A 281 -18.80 11.87 -16.56
CA HIS A 281 -19.21 11.31 -15.28
C HIS A 281 -18.42 10.07 -14.90
N GLN A 282 -18.02 10.00 -13.64
CA GLN A 282 -17.46 8.81 -13.03
C GLN A 282 -18.34 8.37 -11.83
N PRO A 283 -18.59 7.06 -11.65
CA PRO A 283 -19.60 6.57 -10.71
C PRO A 283 -19.05 6.10 -9.35
N PHE A 284 -17.74 6.20 -9.10
CA PHE A 284 -17.08 5.63 -7.93
C PHE A 284 -16.94 6.63 -6.77
N VAL A 285 -16.99 6.15 -5.53
CA VAL A 285 -16.79 6.98 -4.35
C VAL A 285 -15.98 6.19 -3.34
N LEU A 286 -15.00 6.83 -2.69
CA LEU A 286 -14.35 6.23 -1.54
C LEU A 286 -15.30 6.24 -0.33
N SER A 287 -15.14 5.30 0.59
CA SER A 287 -16.06 5.10 1.72
C SER A 287 -16.19 6.29 2.67
N ASN A 288 -15.25 7.22 2.65
CA ASN A 288 -15.31 8.50 3.37
C ASN A 288 -16.11 9.60 2.61
N GLY A 289 -16.81 9.22 1.54
CA GLY A 289 -17.62 10.11 0.73
C GLY A 289 -16.85 10.95 -0.29
N ASP A 290 -15.56 10.66 -0.55
CA ASP A 290 -14.81 11.35 -1.58
C ASP A 290 -15.18 10.86 -2.99
N ASN A 291 -15.82 11.74 -3.76
CA ASN A 291 -16.19 11.51 -5.16
C ASN A 291 -15.06 11.89 -6.15
N THR A 292 -13.95 12.47 -5.66
CA THR A 292 -12.80 12.84 -6.49
C THR A 292 -11.76 11.74 -6.59
N GLY A 293 -11.60 10.91 -5.55
CA GLY A 293 -10.53 9.92 -5.44
C GLY A 293 -9.20 10.49 -4.92
N PHE A 294 -9.13 11.79 -4.61
CA PHE A 294 -7.93 12.43 -4.05
C PHE A 294 -7.64 12.03 -2.60
N SER A 295 -8.64 11.54 -1.87
CA SER A 295 -8.47 11.08 -0.49
C SER A 295 -8.00 9.64 -0.36
N SER A 296 -7.55 9.05 -1.48
CA SER A 296 -6.93 7.74 -1.50
C SER A 296 -5.82 7.67 -0.45
N HIS A 297 -5.78 6.59 0.31
CA HIS A 297 -4.77 6.32 1.32
C HIS A 297 -4.70 4.82 1.59
N GLY A 298 -3.62 4.41 2.22
CA GLY A 298 -3.43 3.08 2.74
C GLY A 298 -2.73 3.13 4.08
N ASP A 299 -2.88 2.04 4.80
CA ASP A 299 -2.44 1.89 6.17
C ASP A 299 -1.71 0.56 6.34
N PHE A 300 -0.76 0.55 7.26
CA PHE A 300 0.12 -0.58 7.52
C PHE A 300 0.43 -0.72 9.01
N ILE A 301 0.30 -1.95 9.53
CA ILE A 301 0.93 -2.33 10.80
C ILE A 301 1.79 -3.56 10.56
N SER A 302 3.07 -3.44 10.90
CA SER A 302 4.02 -4.54 10.83
C SER A 302 3.67 -5.64 11.83
N GLY A 303 3.50 -6.84 11.29
CA GLY A 303 3.48 -8.11 11.99
C GLY A 303 4.46 -9.09 11.34
N TRP A 304 5.57 -8.57 10.80
CA TRP A 304 6.63 -9.37 10.21
C TRP A 304 7.50 -10.01 11.29
N ASP A 305 7.81 -11.29 11.12
CA ASP A 305 9.03 -11.83 11.71
C ASP A 305 10.24 -11.10 11.12
N GLU A 306 10.98 -10.37 11.97
CA GLU A 306 12.09 -9.53 11.54
C GLU A 306 13.19 -10.32 10.83
N GLN A 307 13.45 -11.57 11.25
CA GLN A 307 14.48 -12.40 10.63
C GLN A 307 14.06 -12.83 9.23
N THR A 308 12.79 -13.22 9.05
CA THR A 308 12.25 -13.54 7.73
C THR A 308 12.31 -12.33 6.81
N LEU A 309 11.82 -11.16 7.24
CA LEU A 309 11.81 -9.97 6.39
C LEU A 309 13.23 -9.51 6.08
N GLN A 310 14.16 -9.53 7.05
CA GLN A 310 15.55 -9.19 6.80
C GLN A 310 16.20 -10.14 5.80
N ALA A 311 15.95 -11.45 5.91
CA ALA A 311 16.44 -12.42 4.93
C ALA A 311 15.91 -12.12 3.51
N ILE A 312 14.65 -11.71 3.37
CA ILE A 312 14.07 -11.31 2.09
C ILE A 312 14.73 -10.02 1.57
N ILE A 313 14.91 -9.01 2.42
CA ILE A 313 15.60 -7.75 2.07
C ILE A 313 17.01 -8.05 1.53
N ASP A 314 17.75 -8.93 2.21
CA ASP A 314 19.16 -9.19 1.92
C ASP A 314 19.37 -10.08 0.69
N THR A 315 18.41 -10.98 0.41
CA THR A 315 18.62 -12.06 -0.57
C THR A 315 17.65 -12.05 -1.74
N CYS A 316 16.56 -11.31 -1.68
CA CYS A 316 15.56 -11.32 -2.74
C CYS A 316 15.88 -10.32 -3.85
N ASP A 317 16.16 -10.89 -5.01
CA ASP A 317 16.28 -10.20 -6.29
C ASP A 317 15.60 -11.04 -7.37
N VAL A 318 14.26 -11.10 -7.28
CA VAL A 318 13.45 -11.84 -8.25
C VAL A 318 13.23 -11.04 -9.54
N GLY A 319 13.44 -9.71 -9.50
CA GLY A 319 13.41 -8.83 -10.66
C GLY A 319 12.05 -8.76 -11.36
N ASP A 320 12.00 -8.04 -12.50
CA ASP A 320 10.93 -8.20 -13.48
C ASP A 320 11.31 -9.36 -14.40
N ARG A 321 11.15 -10.61 -13.96
CA ARG A 321 11.28 -11.77 -14.87
C ARG A 321 10.08 -11.75 -15.81
N SER A 322 10.17 -10.92 -16.84
CA SER A 322 9.20 -10.73 -17.91
C SER A 322 8.97 -11.98 -18.80
N ASN A 323 9.30 -13.19 -18.33
CA ASN A 323 9.24 -14.44 -19.10
C ASN A 323 8.69 -15.65 -18.30
N GLY A 324 8.07 -15.44 -17.14
CA GLY A 324 7.32 -16.48 -16.41
C GLY A 324 6.04 -15.90 -15.78
N PRO A 325 4.98 -16.70 -15.58
CA PRO A 325 3.69 -16.21 -15.06
C PRO A 325 3.77 -15.59 -13.65
N ASP A 326 4.83 -15.89 -12.88
CA ASP A 326 4.98 -15.57 -11.45
C ASP A 326 6.30 -14.82 -11.12
N GLY A 327 6.92 -14.21 -12.12
CA GLY A 327 8.35 -13.85 -12.13
C GLY A 327 8.86 -12.80 -11.12
N ASN A 328 8.02 -12.23 -10.26
CA ASN A 328 8.38 -11.18 -9.32
C ASN A 328 7.85 -11.41 -7.90
N ASP A 329 7.33 -12.59 -7.61
CA ASP A 329 6.65 -12.86 -6.35
C ASP A 329 7.62 -13.16 -5.21
N MET A 330 7.23 -12.75 -4.00
CA MET A 330 8.02 -12.95 -2.78
C MET A 330 8.16 -14.45 -2.44
N GLU A 331 7.31 -15.32 -3.00
CA GLU A 331 7.41 -16.77 -2.85
C GLU A 331 8.58 -17.41 -3.60
N ASP A 332 9.11 -16.71 -4.61
CA ASP A 332 10.26 -17.12 -5.40
C ASP A 332 11.60 -16.63 -4.80
N CYS A 333 11.55 -15.86 -3.71
CA CYS A 333 12.76 -15.45 -2.99
C CYS A 333 13.49 -16.68 -2.42
N PRO A 334 14.84 -16.71 -2.49
CA PRO A 334 15.60 -17.82 -1.92
C PRO A 334 15.50 -17.84 -0.39
N ASN A 335 15.48 -19.03 0.20
CA ASN A 335 15.67 -19.26 1.64
C ASN A 335 14.71 -18.50 2.59
N ILE A 336 13.43 -18.37 2.25
CA ILE A 336 12.42 -17.71 3.10
C ILE A 336 12.28 -18.44 4.45
N PRO A 337 12.74 -17.86 5.58
CA PRO A 337 12.59 -18.50 6.88
C PRO A 337 11.11 -18.66 7.23
N GLY A 338 10.73 -19.85 7.73
CA GLY A 338 9.33 -20.21 7.98
C GLY A 338 8.56 -20.71 6.75
N GLY A 339 9.02 -20.40 5.54
CA GLY A 339 8.45 -20.84 4.27
C GLY A 339 7.12 -20.17 3.91
N LEU A 340 6.46 -20.73 2.89
CA LEU A 340 5.19 -20.22 2.38
C LEU A 340 4.02 -20.60 3.26
N ASN A 341 3.03 -19.70 3.31
CA ASN A 341 1.73 -19.97 3.88
C ASN A 341 0.93 -20.87 2.95
N LYS A 342 0.46 -22.00 3.47
CA LYS A 342 -0.35 -22.96 2.72
C LYS A 342 -1.84 -22.82 2.98
N ASP A 343 -2.21 -22.00 3.95
CA ASP A 343 -3.61 -21.77 4.30
C ASP A 343 -4.21 -20.77 3.32
N ASP A 344 -5.39 -21.09 2.79
CA ASP A 344 -6.13 -20.29 1.82
C ASP A 344 -7.19 -19.39 2.46
N LYS A 345 -7.24 -19.36 3.80
CA LYS A 345 -8.27 -18.66 4.56
C LYS A 345 -7.70 -18.09 5.84
N CYS A 346 -7.86 -16.78 6.02
CA CYS A 346 -7.70 -16.14 7.31
C CYS A 346 -8.77 -15.06 7.52
N PRO A 347 -9.93 -15.42 8.09
CA PRO A 347 -10.98 -14.45 8.37
C PRO A 347 -10.56 -13.54 9.53
N ILE A 348 -10.72 -12.23 9.34
CA ILE A 348 -10.59 -11.23 10.41
C ILE A 348 -12.01 -10.83 10.83
N LYS A 349 -12.32 -10.90 12.12
CA LYS A 349 -13.65 -10.54 12.62
C LYS A 349 -13.86 -9.03 12.50
N ALA A 350 -14.85 -8.61 11.72
CA ALA A 350 -15.27 -7.21 11.68
C ALA A 350 -16.11 -6.85 12.91
N GLN A 351 -15.67 -5.86 13.69
CA GLN A 351 -16.45 -5.31 14.81
C GLN A 351 -17.59 -4.40 14.32
N TYR A 352 -17.33 -3.64 13.25
CA TYR A 352 -18.29 -2.77 12.58
C TYR A 352 -18.31 -3.09 11.08
N PRO A 353 -18.91 -4.22 10.68
CA PRO A 353 -18.82 -4.71 9.30
C PRO A 353 -19.45 -3.75 8.30
N ASP A 354 -18.90 -3.75 7.09
CA ASP A 354 -19.62 -3.23 5.92
C ASP A 354 -20.97 -3.95 5.75
N PRO A 355 -21.97 -3.29 5.12
CA PRO A 355 -23.11 -4.02 4.61
C PRO A 355 -22.63 -5.00 3.52
N GLY A 356 -23.39 -6.09 3.31
CA GLY A 356 -23.07 -7.09 2.29
C GLY A 356 -23.22 -6.55 0.86
N ASP A 357 -23.47 -7.44 -0.10
CA ASP A 357 -23.54 -7.10 -1.55
C ASP A 357 -24.82 -6.33 -1.97
N GLU A 358 -25.52 -5.76 -1.00
CA GLU A 358 -26.78 -5.05 -1.18
C GLU A 358 -26.56 -3.58 -1.56
N TRP A 359 -27.57 -2.98 -2.18
CA TRP A 359 -27.61 -1.53 -2.38
C TRP A 359 -28.01 -0.84 -1.09
N VAL A 360 -27.28 0.19 -0.70
CA VAL A 360 -27.54 0.99 0.50
C VAL A 360 -27.87 2.43 0.17
N ASP A 361 -28.68 3.06 1.02
CA ASP A 361 -29.13 4.46 0.85
C ASP A 361 -28.08 5.48 1.30
N ALA A 362 -27.11 5.08 2.12
CA ALA A 362 -26.01 5.90 2.59
C ALA A 362 -24.74 5.05 2.72
N LEU A 363 -23.58 5.69 2.57
CA LEU A 363 -22.29 5.06 2.86
C LEU A 363 -22.21 4.71 4.36
N PRO A 364 -21.52 3.62 4.74
CA PRO A 364 -21.27 3.30 6.15
C PRO A 364 -20.70 4.49 6.91
N GLY A 365 -21.15 4.68 8.16
CA GLY A 365 -20.82 5.88 8.94
C GLY A 365 -21.61 7.13 8.57
N ASN A 366 -22.60 7.02 7.67
CA ASN A 366 -23.37 8.14 7.13
C ASN A 366 -22.47 9.22 6.49
N ASN A 367 -21.39 8.78 5.83
CA ASN A 367 -20.44 9.70 5.20
C ASN A 367 -21.12 10.48 4.07
N PRO A 368 -21.13 11.84 4.13
CA PRO A 368 -21.72 12.66 3.07
C PRO A 368 -20.82 12.65 1.84
N ILE A 369 -21.43 12.76 0.66
CA ILE A 369 -20.68 12.88 -0.59
C ILE A 369 -20.09 14.29 -0.71
N SER A 370 -18.83 14.35 -1.11
CA SER A 370 -18.05 15.57 -1.30
C SER A 370 -17.14 15.44 -2.53
N GLY A 371 -16.68 16.57 -3.07
CA GLY A 371 -15.88 16.59 -4.30
C GLY A 371 -16.69 17.07 -5.50
N TRP A 372 -16.44 16.48 -6.68
CA TRP A 372 -17.19 16.79 -7.90
C TRP A 372 -18.66 16.43 -7.70
N MET A 373 -19.57 17.38 -7.95
CA MET A 373 -21.00 17.17 -7.84
C MET A 373 -21.59 17.30 -9.24
N PRO A 374 -22.24 16.26 -9.80
CA PRO A 374 -22.79 16.29 -11.16
C PRO A 374 -23.83 17.39 -11.43
N ASP A 375 -24.41 17.97 -10.37
CA ASP A 375 -25.53 18.92 -10.42
C ASP A 375 -25.18 20.31 -9.83
N GLN A 376 -23.90 20.72 -9.86
CA GLN A 376 -23.49 22.10 -9.59
C GLN A 376 -22.80 22.75 -10.79
#